data_AF-A0A4P0XXW8-F1
#
_entry.id   AF-A0A4P0XXW8-F1
#
_cell.length_a   1.000
_cell.length_b   1.000
_cell.length_c   1.000
_cell.angle_alpha   90.00
_cell.angle_beta   90.00
_cell.angle_gamma   90.00
#
_symmetry.space_group_name_H-M   'P 1'
#
loop_
_entity.id
_entity.type
_entity.pdbx_description
1 polymer ?
#
loop_
_entity_poly.entity_id
_entity_poly.type
_entity_poly.pdbx_seq_one_letter_code
_entity_poly.pdbx_strand_id
1 'polypeptide(L)' 'MKLAIHNEVAVSNDEVRQLDRAYVFHSWSMQGNLNPLVIAGAQGCELWDYEGNTWLDFSSQLVNVNIGYQHPRYWRP' A
#
# COMPACT_ATOMS: atom_id res chain seq x y z
N MET A 1 -5.78 -31.89 -11.61
CA MET A 1 -5.57 -31.29 -10.27
C MET A 1 -5.93 -29.82 -10.36
N LYS A 2 -7.05 -29.43 -9.77
CA LYS A 2 -7.54 -28.05 -9.75
C LYS A 2 -7.14 -27.50 -8.39
N LEU A 3 -6.03 -26.76 -8.32
CA LEU A 3 -5.67 -26.02 -7.11
C LEU A 3 -6.69 -24.89 -7.01
N ALA A 4 -7.67 -25.06 -6.13
CA ALA A 4 -8.59 -24.01 -5.75
C ALA A 4 -7.79 -22.95 -4.97
N ILE A 5 -7.40 -21.89 -5.64
CA ILE A 5 -6.84 -20.67 -5.05
C ILE A 5 -7.91 -19.58 -5.08
N HIS A 6 -9.08 -19.86 -4.52
CA HIS A 6 -10.04 -18.83 -4.17
C HIS A 6 -10.34 -19.00 -2.69
N ASN A 7 -9.43 -18.50 -1.87
CA ASN A 7 -9.78 -18.12 -0.52
C ASN A 7 -10.22 -16.66 -0.64
N GLU A 8 -11.53 -16.39 -0.59
CA GLU A 8 -12.07 -15.03 -0.48
C GLU A 8 -11.83 -14.51 0.95
N VAL A 9 -10.58 -14.47 1.37
CA VAL A 9 -10.19 -13.78 2.59
C VAL A 9 -9.91 -12.34 2.18
N ALA A 10 -10.60 -11.40 2.82
CA ALA A 10 -10.29 -9.98 2.68
C ALA A 10 -8.81 -9.78 3.03
N VAL A 11 -8.04 -9.23 2.08
CA VAL A 11 -6.60 -8.97 2.26
C VAL A 11 -6.43 -8.09 3.50
N SER A 12 -5.55 -8.51 4.43
CA SER A 12 -5.30 -7.77 5.68
C SER A 12 -3.94 -7.05 5.65
N ASN A 13 -3.77 -6.05 6.52
CA ASN A 13 -2.48 -5.38 6.67
C ASN A 13 -1.37 -6.35 7.09
N ASP A 14 -1.66 -7.29 7.99
CA ASP A 14 -0.66 -8.25 8.46
C ASP A 14 -0.21 -9.19 7.33
N GLU A 15 -1.15 -9.70 6.53
CA GLU A 15 -0.84 -10.56 5.38
C GLU A 15 0.07 -9.85 4.37
N VAL A 16 -0.28 -8.62 3.97
CA VAL A 16 0.52 -7.83 3.03
C VAL A 16 1.91 -7.58 3.59
N ARG A 17 2.01 -7.20 4.87
CA ARG A 17 3.29 -6.96 5.55
C ARG A 17 4.17 -8.21 5.64
N GLN A 18 3.58 -9.36 5.93
CA GLN A 18 4.32 -10.62 6.00
C GLN A 18 4.88 -11.01 4.62
N LEU A 19 4.07 -10.90 3.57
CA LEU A 19 4.51 -11.16 2.20
C LEU A 19 5.59 -10.18 1.75
N ASP A 20 5.43 -8.89 2.05
CA ASP A 20 6.41 -7.86 1.77
C ASP A 20 7.77 -8.17 2.43
N ARG A 21 7.79 -8.48 3.73
CA ARG A 21 9.02 -8.87 4.45
C ARG A 21 9.65 -10.17 3.94
N ALA A 22 8.86 -11.08 3.37
CA ALA A 22 9.37 -12.34 2.86
C ALA A 22 10.01 -12.21 1.46
N TYR A 23 9.55 -11.26 0.64
CA TYR A 23 9.86 -11.27 -0.79
C TYR A 23 10.32 -9.93 -1.37
N VAL A 24 10.17 -8.81 -0.65
CA VAL A 24 10.52 -7.47 -1.13
C VAL A 24 11.72 -6.94 -0.37
N PHE A 25 12.73 -6.47 -1.11
CA PHE A 25 13.89 -5.81 -0.54
C PHE A 25 13.68 -4.29 -0.55
N HIS A 26 13.68 -3.67 0.64
CA HIS A 26 13.40 -2.25 0.79
C HIS A 26 14.64 -1.38 0.69
N SER A 27 14.51 -0.26 -0.04
CA SER A 27 15.57 0.73 -0.18
C SER A 27 15.93 1.35 1.18
N TRP A 28 17.22 1.65 1.36
CA TRP A 28 17.74 2.42 2.51
C TRP A 28 17.37 1.87 3.90
N SER A 29 17.10 0.57 4.00
CA SER A 29 16.58 -0.05 5.22
C SER A 29 17.36 -1.30 5.59
N MET A 30 17.50 -1.57 6.90
CA MET A 30 17.91 -2.88 7.38
C MET A 30 16.72 -3.83 7.32
N GLN A 31 16.86 -4.93 6.59
CA GLN A 31 15.73 -5.83 6.32
C GLN A 31 15.22 -6.58 7.57
N GLY A 32 16.12 -6.94 8.50
CA GLY A 32 15.80 -7.82 9.63
C GLY A 32 14.71 -7.31 10.58
N ASN A 33 14.63 -6.00 10.81
CA ASN A 33 13.67 -5.39 11.75
C ASN A 33 12.68 -4.44 11.04
N LEU A 34 12.48 -4.61 9.74
CA LEU A 34 11.57 -3.77 8.99
C LEU A 34 10.11 -4.04 9.39
N ASN A 35 9.37 -2.99 9.74
CA ASN A 35 7.93 -3.01 9.98
C ASN A 35 7.25 -1.97 9.06
N PRO A 36 7.02 -2.31 7.78
CA PRO A 36 6.52 -1.36 6.80
C PRO A 36 5.05 -1.00 7.03
N LEU A 37 4.71 0.26 6.75
CA LEU A 37 3.33 0.73 6.66
C LEU A 37 2.69 0.15 5.40
N VAL A 38 1.49 -0.41 5.54
CA VAL A 38 0.72 -0.96 4.42
C VAL A 38 -0.24 0.10 3.93
N ILE A 39 -0.25 0.34 2.62
CA ILE A 39 -1.18 1.25 1.95
C ILE A 39 -1.94 0.45 0.90
N ALA A 40 -3.27 0.47 0.98
CA ALA A 40 -4.17 -0.18 0.03
C ALA A 40 -4.57 0.76 -1.11
N GLY A 41 -4.65 2.07 -0.84
CA GLY A 41 -4.99 3.06 -1.85
C GLY A 41 -4.79 4.50 -1.39
N ALA A 42 -5.04 5.42 -2.32
CA ALA A 42 -4.87 6.85 -2.09
C ALA A 42 -5.75 7.67 -3.05
N GLN A 43 -6.25 8.81 -2.59
CA GLN A 43 -7.02 9.77 -3.40
C GLN A 43 -6.79 11.19 -2.87
N GLY A 44 -6.57 12.15 -3.78
CA GLY A 44 -6.30 13.53 -3.37
C GLY A 44 -4.97 13.61 -2.61
N CYS A 45 -5.01 13.94 -1.32
CA CYS A 45 -3.86 13.94 -0.41
C CYS A 45 -3.94 12.91 0.71
N GLU A 46 -4.91 12.00 0.67
CA GLU A 46 -5.12 10.99 1.70
C GLU A 46 -4.77 9.59 1.22
N LEU A 47 -4.25 8.78 2.14
CA LEU A 47 -3.84 7.39 1.99
C LEU A 47 -4.68 6.53 2.94
N TRP A 48 -5.00 5.29 2.54
CA TRP A 48 -5.69 4.33 3.42
C TRP A 48 -5.11 2.93 3.29
N ASP A 49 -5.32 2.13 4.34
CA ASP A 49 -4.89 0.72 4.41
C ASP A 49 -6.07 -0.25 4.25
N TYR A 50 -5.84 -1.55 4.48
CA TYR A 50 -6.88 -2.58 4.38
C TYR A 50 -7.78 -2.66 5.63
N GLU A 51 -7.42 -1.99 6.72
CA GLU A 51 -8.15 -1.98 8.00
C GLU A 51 -9.00 -0.71 8.18
N GLY A 52 -8.96 0.21 7.21
CA GLY A 52 -9.76 1.43 7.19
C GLY A 52 -9.10 2.62 7.91
N ASN A 53 -7.82 2.52 8.27
CA ASN A 53 -7.07 3.66 8.79
C ASN A 53 -6.72 4.61 7.64
N THR A 54 -6.70 5.91 7.93
CA THR A 54 -6.43 6.96 6.96
C THR A 54 -5.34 7.92 7.43
N TRP A 55 -4.48 8.37 6.52
CA TRP A 55 -3.41 9.32 6.79
C TRP A 55 -3.37 10.45 5.75
N LEU A 56 -3.01 11.65 6.18
CA LEU A 56 -2.71 12.79 5.31
C LEU A 56 -1.25 12.74 4.85
N ASP A 57 -1.02 12.74 3.54
CA ASP A 57 0.30 12.80 2.94
C ASP A 57 0.83 14.24 2.90
N PHE A 58 1.55 14.62 3.96
CA PHE A 58 2.20 15.93 4.06
C PHE A 58 3.43 16.10 3.16
N SER A 59 4.00 15.01 2.64
CA SER A 59 5.24 15.06 1.87
C SER A 59 5.04 14.90 0.36
N SER A 60 3.82 14.61 -0.09
CA SER A 60 3.55 14.22 -1.48
C SER A 60 4.42 13.02 -1.89
N GLN A 61 4.45 11.97 -1.04
CA GLN A 61 5.43 10.88 -1.04
C GLN A 61 6.87 11.39 -0.96
N LEU A 62 7.71 11.02 -1.90
CA LEU A 62 9.05 11.55 -2.09
C LEU A 62 9.00 12.81 -2.95
N VAL A 63 8.13 13.75 -2.58
CA VAL A 63 7.95 15.06 -3.25
C VAL A 63 7.67 14.91 -4.75
N ASN A 64 6.75 14.00 -5.11
CA ASN A 64 6.44 13.71 -6.52
C ASN A 64 4.94 13.70 -6.87
N VAL A 65 4.04 13.67 -5.88
CA VAL A 65 2.58 13.62 -6.11
C VAL A 65 1.97 15.02 -6.13
N ASN A 66 2.48 15.91 -6.99
CA ASN A 66 2.13 17.35 -6.98
C ASN A 66 0.66 17.66 -7.30
N ILE A 67 -0.03 16.78 -8.04
CA ILE A 67 -1.44 16.96 -8.43
C ILE A 67 -2.41 16.08 -7.64
N GLY A 68 -1.91 15.42 -6.58
CA GLY A 68 -2.68 14.45 -5.79
C GLY A 68 -2.86 13.09 -6.46
N TYR A 69 -3.21 12.10 -5.64
CA TYR A 69 -3.48 10.74 -6.09
C TYR A 69 -4.80 10.66 -6.88
N GLN A 70 -4.80 9.83 -7.93
CA GLN A 70 -5.98 9.52 -8.75
C GLN A 70 -6.74 10.76 -9.28
N HIS A 71 -6.01 11.82 -9.65
CA HIS A 71 -6.63 13.06 -10.11
C HIS A 71 -7.53 12.82 -11.35
N PRO A 72 -8.83 13.21 -11.32
CA PRO A 72 -9.86 12.76 -12.28
C PRO A 72 -9.66 13.24 -13.72
N ARG A 73 -8.81 14.25 -13.92
CA ARG A 73 -8.39 14.70 -15.25
C ARG A 73 -7.52 13.66 -15.97
N TYR A 74 -6.72 12.91 -15.23
CA TYR A 74 -5.70 12.00 -15.75
C TYR A 74 -5.99 10.54 -15.44
N TRP A 75 -6.85 10.28 -14.45
CA TRP A 75 -7.33 8.96 -14.10
C TRP A 75 -8.85 8.91 -14.24
N ARG A 76 -9.36 7.97 -15.02
CA ARG A 76 -10.78 7.61 -15.08
C ARG A 76 -10.89 6.09 -14.94
N PRO A 77 -11.79 5.57 -14.09
CA PRO A 77 -11.96 4.14 -13.85
C PRO A 77 -12.44 3.38 -15.08
#